data_AF-A0A359H525-F1
#
_entry.id   AF-A0A359H525-F1
#
_cell.length_a   1.000
_cell.length_b   1.000
_cell.length_c   1.000
_cell.angle_alpha   90.00
_cell.angle_beta   90.00
_cell.angle_gamma   90.00
#
_symmetry.space_group_name_H-M   'P 1'
#
loop_
_entity.id
_entity.type
_entity.pdbx_description
1 polymer ?
#
loop_
_entity_poly.entity_id
_entity_poly.type
_entity_poly.pdbx_seq_one_letter_code
_entity_poly.pdbx_strand_id
1 'polypeptide(L)'
;MNILIDAIKNSILITGLVMIMMLLIEYINIHSHGATFNKLKKSPVKQVILAALLGLIPGCVGGFAVVSLYTHNLLSFGSLVAMMIASSGDEAFLIMAMIPKTAILLFVVLFIIGIVAGIVVDKVYKGSKRPFPPEHYQLHDECCEEKKSHTVFGTENGKIPHKWSKERLSIMAGIAVFIFAVVFGLLEHEHSGAEHETHGTEITYIEQDTHADEIHADEGLNAKFDIFSERWINLIFAGVSLLTLILTARANEHFIREHLWNHVIRKHFKSIFLWTTGALLVIHFGIQYLDIESWVKENVMWMILLAVLIGFIPESGPHMVFITLFIGGFVPFSVLLASSIAQDGHTALPLLAESKKSFFMAKAINIVLGFVIGIGVHLAGF
;
A
#
# COMPACT_ATOMS: atom_id res chain seq x y z
N MET A 1 -22.77 -0.65 10.95
CA MET A 1 -21.89 -1.54 10.17
C MET A 1 -21.31 -2.61 11.08
N ASN A 2 -21.19 -3.87 10.64
CA ASN A 2 -20.62 -4.92 11.49
C ASN A 2 -19.09 -4.84 11.42
N ILE A 3 -18.45 -4.15 12.38
CA ILE A 3 -16.98 -3.95 12.48
C ILE A 3 -16.19 -5.23 12.16
N LEU A 4 -16.70 -6.39 12.62
CA LEU A 4 -16.12 -7.69 12.35
C LEU A 4 -16.13 -8.06 10.86
N ILE A 5 -17.24 -7.85 10.17
CA ILE A 5 -17.37 -8.10 8.73
C ILE A 5 -16.42 -7.19 7.96
N ASP A 6 -16.32 -5.93 8.36
CA ASP A 6 -15.49 -4.95 7.66
C ASP A 6 -14.01 -5.30 7.80
N ALA A 7 -13.56 -5.56 9.02
CA ALA A 7 -12.20 -6.01 9.30
C ALA A 7 -11.85 -7.31 8.55
N ILE A 8 -12.78 -8.28 8.48
CA ILE A 8 -12.57 -9.53 7.74
C ILE A 8 -12.43 -9.28 6.24
N LYS A 9 -13.36 -8.51 5.63
CA LYS A 9 -13.29 -8.19 4.20
C LYS A 9 -11.99 -7.46 3.85
N ASN A 10 -11.60 -6.44 4.64
CA ASN A 10 -10.33 -5.73 4.45
C ASN A 10 -9.13 -6.66 4.57
N SER A 11 -9.14 -7.56 5.55
CA SER A 11 -8.07 -8.54 5.75
C SER A 11 -7.96 -9.52 4.58
N ILE A 12 -9.09 -9.96 4.01
CA ILE A 12 -9.12 -10.82 2.83
C ILE A 12 -8.53 -10.08 1.63
N LEU A 13 -8.91 -8.81 1.41
CA LEU A 13 -8.39 -7.99 0.32
C LEU A 13 -6.87 -7.80 0.43
N ILE A 14 -6.40 -7.31 1.58
CA ILE A 14 -4.97 -7.06 1.83
C ILE A 14 -4.17 -8.34 1.71
N THR A 15 -4.62 -9.43 2.36
CA THR A 15 -3.93 -10.72 2.30
C THR A 15 -3.88 -11.23 0.86
N GLY A 16 -5.02 -11.21 0.15
CA GLY A 16 -5.08 -11.67 -1.24
C GLY A 16 -4.10 -10.91 -2.14
N LEU A 17 -4.10 -9.58 -2.07
CA LEU A 17 -3.21 -8.74 -2.85
C LEU A 17 -1.73 -8.98 -2.51
N VAL A 18 -1.38 -9.06 -1.22
CA VAL A 18 0.00 -9.35 -0.79
C VAL A 18 0.43 -10.73 -1.26
N MET A 19 -0.43 -11.75 -1.19
CA MET A 19 -0.12 -13.09 -1.70
C MET A 19 0.12 -13.06 -3.22
N ILE A 20 -0.73 -12.39 -3.99
CA ILE A 20 -0.52 -12.23 -5.45
C ILE A 20 0.84 -11.57 -5.73
N MET A 21 1.19 -10.52 -4.98
CA MET A 21 2.47 -9.84 -5.14
C MET A 21 3.67 -10.72 -4.76
N MET A 22 3.59 -11.47 -3.66
CA MET A 22 4.64 -12.42 -3.26
C MET A 22 4.83 -13.53 -4.31
N LEU A 23 3.73 -14.08 -4.84
CA LEU A 23 3.78 -15.06 -5.92
C LEU A 23 4.45 -14.47 -7.17
N LEU A 24 4.05 -13.25 -7.58
CA LEU A 24 4.63 -12.57 -8.74
C LEU A 24 6.13 -12.30 -8.57
N ILE A 25 6.57 -11.89 -7.38
CA ILE A 25 7.99 -11.67 -7.09
C ILE A 25 8.78 -12.97 -7.16
N GLU A 26 8.24 -14.09 -6.66
CA GLU A 26 8.88 -15.40 -6.75
C GLU A 26 9.00 -15.87 -8.23
N TYR A 27 7.96 -15.64 -9.04
CA TYR A 27 8.01 -15.87 -10.49
C TYR A 27 9.12 -15.04 -11.16
N ILE A 28 9.17 -13.74 -10.89
CA ILE A 28 10.17 -12.85 -11.48
C ILE A 28 11.57 -13.25 -11.03
N ASN A 29 11.75 -13.61 -9.76
CA ASN A 29 13.05 -13.98 -9.21
C ASN A 29 13.65 -15.17 -9.94
N ILE A 30 12.86 -16.24 -10.10
CA ILE A 30 13.36 -17.48 -10.67
C ILE A 30 13.44 -17.39 -12.18
N HIS A 31 12.51 -16.69 -12.85
CA HIS A 31 12.64 -16.46 -14.29
C HIS A 31 13.86 -15.61 -14.63
N SER A 32 14.16 -14.59 -13.81
CA SER A 32 15.29 -13.70 -14.05
C SER A 32 16.65 -14.27 -13.59
N HIS A 33 16.70 -15.48 -13.03
CA HIS A 33 17.91 -16.02 -12.37
C HIS A 33 18.50 -15.02 -11.37
N GLY A 34 17.66 -14.22 -10.71
CA GLY A 34 18.08 -13.11 -9.86
C GLY A 34 18.79 -11.95 -10.57
N ALA A 35 19.00 -11.94 -11.90
CA ALA A 35 19.79 -10.93 -12.60
C ALA A 35 19.17 -9.52 -12.53
N THR A 36 17.85 -9.42 -12.66
CA THR A 36 17.11 -8.15 -12.49
C THR A 36 17.32 -7.58 -11.10
N PHE A 37 17.23 -8.45 -10.09
CA PHE A 37 17.40 -8.07 -8.70
C PHE A 37 18.85 -7.84 -8.30
N ASN A 38 19.82 -8.54 -8.90
CA ASN A 38 21.24 -8.31 -8.68
C ASN A 38 21.69 -6.95 -9.23
N LYS A 39 21.11 -6.48 -10.35
CA LYS A 39 21.33 -5.10 -10.83
C LYS A 39 20.76 -4.06 -9.86
N LEU A 40 19.58 -4.32 -9.31
CA LEU A 40 18.94 -3.44 -8.32
C LEU A 40 19.74 -3.42 -6.99
N LYS A 41 20.23 -4.58 -6.54
CA LYS A 41 21.07 -4.73 -5.34
C LYS A 41 22.38 -3.96 -5.39
N LYS A 42 22.95 -3.77 -6.59
CA LYS A 42 24.24 -3.06 -6.78
C LYS A 42 24.15 -1.54 -6.57
N SER A 43 22.96 -0.94 -6.57
CA SER A 43 22.80 0.50 -6.55
C SER A 43 21.79 0.95 -5.49
N PRO A 44 22.21 1.27 -4.24
CA PRO A 44 21.30 1.61 -3.15
C PRO A 44 20.41 2.83 -3.48
N VAL A 45 20.96 3.83 -4.16
CA VAL A 45 20.19 5.01 -4.59
C VAL A 45 19.06 4.64 -5.56
N LYS A 46 19.28 3.66 -6.45
CA LYS A 46 18.24 3.21 -7.39
C LYS A 46 17.13 2.43 -6.69
N GLN A 47 17.46 1.71 -5.62
CA GLN A 47 16.46 1.04 -4.78
C GLN A 47 15.54 2.06 -4.12
N VAL A 48 16.13 3.11 -3.54
CA VAL A 48 15.38 4.20 -2.89
C VAL A 48 14.48 4.93 -3.88
N ILE A 49 15.01 5.31 -5.04
CA ILE A 49 14.21 6.00 -6.08
C ILE A 49 13.08 5.11 -6.59
N LEU A 50 13.35 3.83 -6.88
CA LEU A 50 12.33 2.89 -7.31
C LEU A 50 11.23 2.71 -6.25
N ALA A 51 11.61 2.60 -4.97
CA ALA A 51 10.68 2.42 -3.89
C ALA A 51 9.80 3.68 -3.67
N ALA A 52 10.39 4.88 -3.74
CA ALA A 52 9.63 6.13 -3.68
C ALA A 52 8.68 6.28 -4.87
N LEU A 53 9.09 5.88 -6.08
CA LEU A 53 8.23 5.89 -7.27
C LEU A 53 7.06 4.93 -7.15
N LEU A 54 7.27 3.74 -6.56
CA LEU A 54 6.19 2.82 -6.26
C LEU A 54 5.25 3.38 -5.19
N GLY A 55 5.77 4.12 -4.20
CA GLY A 55 4.95 4.81 -3.19
C GLY A 55 4.01 5.88 -3.78
N LEU A 56 4.40 6.53 -4.87
CA LEU A 56 3.54 7.52 -5.56
C LEU A 56 2.31 6.92 -6.24
N ILE A 57 2.24 5.60 -6.41
CA ILE A 57 1.08 4.94 -7.00
C ILE A 57 -0.08 5.04 -6.01
N PRO A 58 -1.20 5.71 -6.36
CA PRO A 58 -2.37 5.80 -5.48
C PRO A 58 -2.87 4.43 -5.03
N GLY A 59 -3.40 4.38 -3.81
CA GLY A 59 -3.76 3.14 -3.12
C GLY A 59 -2.59 2.46 -2.43
N CYS A 60 -2.75 1.20 -2.02
CA CYS A 60 -1.74 0.47 -1.24
C CYS A 60 -0.83 -0.46 -2.08
N VAL A 61 -1.00 -0.54 -3.40
CA VAL A 61 -0.32 -1.53 -4.27
C VAL A 61 1.19 -1.39 -4.25
N GLY A 62 1.67 -0.17 -4.53
CA GLY A 62 3.10 0.09 -4.60
C GLY A 62 3.77 -0.09 -3.26
N GLY A 63 3.05 0.26 -2.19
CA GLY A 63 3.43 -0.03 -0.82
C GLY A 63 3.62 -1.53 -0.55
N PHE A 64 2.60 -2.35 -0.83
CA PHE A 64 2.69 -3.80 -0.66
C PHE A 64 3.80 -4.43 -1.51
N ALA A 65 4.01 -3.93 -2.72
CA ALA A 65 5.11 -4.37 -3.58
C ALA A 65 6.48 -4.08 -2.92
N VAL A 66 6.70 -2.87 -2.40
CA VAL A 66 7.95 -2.51 -1.70
C VAL A 66 8.14 -3.29 -0.41
N VAL A 67 7.09 -3.46 0.40
CA VAL A 67 7.14 -4.29 1.62
C VAL A 67 7.53 -5.71 1.26
N SER A 68 6.93 -6.30 0.22
CA SER A 68 7.28 -7.65 -0.22
C SER A 68 8.72 -7.73 -0.75
N LEU A 69 9.18 -6.76 -1.55
CA LEU A 69 10.56 -6.71 -2.02
C LEU A 69 11.56 -6.54 -0.86
N TYR A 70 11.20 -5.75 0.16
CA TYR A 70 12.00 -5.59 1.37
C TYR A 70 12.08 -6.88 2.20
N THR A 71 10.95 -7.56 2.42
CA THR A 71 10.92 -8.83 3.17
C THR A 71 11.68 -9.96 2.47
N HIS A 72 11.78 -9.89 1.14
CA HIS A 72 12.61 -10.80 0.33
C HIS A 72 14.07 -10.35 0.19
N ASN A 73 14.54 -9.40 1.02
CA ASN A 73 15.91 -8.89 1.00
C ASN A 73 16.36 -8.31 -0.36
N LEU A 74 15.42 -7.78 -1.15
CA LEU A 74 15.68 -7.18 -2.47
C LEU A 74 15.88 -5.66 -2.38
N LEU A 75 15.19 -5.02 -1.44
CA LEU A 75 15.31 -3.59 -1.14
C LEU A 75 15.97 -3.36 0.22
N SER A 76 16.61 -2.21 0.35
CA SER A 76 17.21 -1.74 1.60
C SER A 76 16.15 -1.20 2.58
N PHE A 77 16.55 -1.03 3.85
CA PHE A 77 15.69 -0.40 4.85
C PHE A 77 15.40 1.07 4.52
N GLY A 78 16.36 1.81 3.96
CA GLY A 78 16.12 3.16 3.47
C GLY A 78 15.12 3.21 2.32
N SER A 79 15.08 2.19 1.45
CA SER A 79 14.06 2.09 0.40
C SER A 79 12.66 1.89 0.97
N LEU A 80 12.52 1.09 2.02
CA LEU A 80 11.26 0.94 2.75
C LEU A 80 10.78 2.27 3.33
N VAL A 81 11.66 2.99 4.04
CA VAL A 81 11.35 4.31 4.62
C VAL A 81 10.98 5.31 3.53
N ALA A 82 11.72 5.35 2.41
CA ALA A 82 11.44 6.24 1.30
C ALA A 82 10.05 6.02 0.71
N MET A 83 9.66 4.76 0.51
CA MET A 83 8.31 4.43 0.08
C MET A 83 7.26 4.85 1.11
N MET A 84 7.48 4.56 2.40
CA MET A 84 6.49 4.87 3.43
C MET A 84 6.22 6.37 3.54
N ILE A 85 7.25 7.21 3.36
CA ILE A 85 7.09 8.68 3.32
C ILE A 85 6.45 9.15 2.02
N ALA A 86 6.79 8.55 0.87
CA ALA A 86 6.26 8.94 -0.44
C ALA A 86 4.82 8.44 -0.67
N SER A 87 4.35 7.48 0.12
CA SER A 87 3.05 6.84 0.00
C SER A 87 1.94 7.74 0.55
N SER A 88 0.86 7.91 -0.22
CA SER A 88 -0.36 8.59 0.21
C SER A 88 -1.58 7.66 0.22
N GLY A 89 -1.36 6.33 0.20
CA GLY A 89 -2.41 5.33 0.38
C GLY A 89 -3.68 5.58 -0.45
N ASP A 90 -4.84 5.25 0.14
CA ASP A 90 -6.15 5.49 -0.47
C ASP A 90 -6.58 6.97 -0.36
N GLU A 91 -5.95 7.75 0.54
CA GLU A 91 -6.23 9.19 0.65
C GLU A 91 -5.80 10.01 -0.56
N ALA A 92 -4.88 9.49 -1.35
CA ALA A 92 -4.50 10.07 -2.63
C ALA A 92 -5.70 10.34 -3.54
N PHE A 93 -6.73 9.49 -3.52
CA PHE A 93 -7.94 9.66 -4.32
C PHE A 93 -8.76 10.88 -3.87
N LEU A 94 -8.96 11.03 -2.57
CA LEU A 94 -9.72 12.15 -2.01
C LEU A 94 -9.02 13.49 -2.27
N ILE A 95 -7.73 13.59 -1.96
CA ILE A 95 -6.96 14.83 -2.14
C ILE A 95 -6.88 15.20 -3.63
N MET A 96 -6.70 14.22 -4.52
CA MET A 96 -6.67 14.46 -5.96
C MET A 96 -8.02 14.91 -6.51
N ALA A 97 -9.13 14.38 -5.98
CA ALA A 97 -10.48 14.79 -6.37
C ALA A 97 -10.84 16.19 -5.85
N MET A 98 -10.57 16.47 -4.58
CA MET A 98 -11.02 17.69 -3.90
C MET A 98 -10.05 18.87 -4.06
N ILE A 99 -8.74 18.64 -4.01
CA ILE A 99 -7.69 19.67 -4.02
C ILE A 99 -6.49 19.27 -4.90
N PRO A 100 -6.70 19.04 -6.22
CA PRO A 100 -5.70 18.44 -7.13
C PRO A 100 -4.36 19.19 -7.19
N LYS A 101 -4.39 20.53 -7.13
CA LYS A 101 -3.16 21.34 -7.15
C LYS A 101 -2.29 21.08 -5.91
N THR A 102 -2.93 21.04 -4.74
CA THR A 102 -2.26 20.71 -3.48
C THR A 102 -1.82 19.26 -3.46
N ALA A 103 -2.61 18.33 -4.03
CA ALA A 103 -2.25 16.92 -4.15
C ALA A 103 -0.91 16.74 -4.88
N ILE A 104 -0.76 17.36 -6.07
CA ILE A 104 0.47 17.25 -6.86
C ILE A 104 1.66 17.85 -6.11
N LEU A 105 1.48 19.01 -5.47
CA LEU A 105 2.53 19.64 -4.66
C LEU A 105 2.94 18.71 -3.51
N LEU A 106 1.97 18.18 -2.78
CA LEU A 106 2.18 17.28 -1.65
C LEU A 106 2.95 16.03 -2.11
N PHE A 107 2.52 15.37 -3.19
CA PHE A 107 3.17 14.17 -3.71
C PHE A 107 4.62 14.44 -4.14
N VAL A 108 4.89 15.57 -4.82
CA VAL A 108 6.25 15.94 -5.20
C VAL A 108 7.12 16.20 -3.97
N VAL A 109 6.59 16.90 -2.97
CA VAL A 109 7.32 17.17 -1.72
C VAL A 109 7.60 15.87 -0.96
N LEU A 110 6.61 15.01 -0.78
CA LEU A 110 6.76 13.70 -0.14
C LEU A 110 7.75 12.81 -0.88
N PHE A 111 7.72 12.79 -2.22
CA PHE A 111 8.67 12.04 -3.04
C PHE A 111 10.11 12.49 -2.81
N ILE A 112 10.36 13.81 -2.79
CA ILE A 112 11.68 14.38 -2.54
C ILE A 112 12.15 14.07 -1.12
N ILE A 113 11.29 14.30 -0.11
CA ILE A 113 11.60 14.00 1.29
C ILE A 113 11.90 12.52 1.46
N GLY A 114 11.08 11.64 0.87
CA GLY A 114 11.24 10.20 0.91
C GLY A 114 12.58 9.74 0.33
N ILE A 115 12.97 10.26 -0.85
CA ILE A 115 14.28 9.94 -1.45
C ILE A 115 15.43 10.39 -0.55
N VAL A 116 15.39 11.63 -0.06
CA VAL A 116 16.44 12.18 0.80
C VAL A 116 16.54 11.36 2.08
N ALA A 117 15.41 11.14 2.77
CA ALA A 117 15.34 10.36 3.99
C ALA A 117 15.85 8.92 3.76
N GLY A 118 15.41 8.26 2.69
CA GLY A 118 15.84 6.89 2.37
C GLY A 118 17.35 6.77 2.14
N ILE A 119 17.94 7.71 1.39
CA ILE A 119 19.39 7.75 1.17
C ILE A 119 20.14 7.99 2.48
N VAL A 120 19.65 8.92 3.32
CA VAL A 120 20.24 9.18 4.64
C VAL A 120 20.16 7.95 5.53
N VAL A 121 18.99 7.29 5.59
CA VAL A 121 18.79 6.07 6.38
C VAL A 121 19.73 4.96 5.90
N ASP A 122 19.86 4.72 4.60
CA ASP A 122 20.77 3.71 4.07
C ASP A 122 22.24 3.98 4.40
N LYS A 123 22.63 5.26 4.43
CA LYS A 123 23.98 5.67 4.81
C LYS A 123 24.24 5.49 6.31
N VAL A 124 23.27 5.86 7.15
CA VAL A 124 23.36 5.73 8.62
C VAL A 124 23.34 4.26 9.03
N TYR A 125 22.49 3.45 8.41
CA TYR A 125 22.38 2.02 8.68
C TYR A 125 23.45 1.16 7.99
N LYS A 126 24.48 1.78 7.36
CA LYS A 126 25.59 1.16 6.61
C LYS A 126 25.14 -0.13 5.91
N GLY A 127 24.52 0.03 4.74
CA GLY A 127 23.88 -1.01 3.94
C GLY A 127 24.42 -2.44 4.15
N SER A 128 23.50 -3.37 4.47
CA SER A 128 23.70 -4.83 4.61
C SER A 128 23.64 -5.43 6.02
N LYS A 129 22.80 -4.92 6.93
CA LYS A 129 22.10 -5.87 7.82
C LYS A 129 20.72 -6.13 7.24
N ARG A 130 20.71 -7.01 6.22
CA ARG A 130 19.49 -7.62 5.70
C ARG A 130 18.73 -8.20 6.90
N PRO A 131 17.50 -7.76 7.19
CA PRO A 131 16.81 -8.08 8.42
C PRO A 131 16.49 -9.57 8.54
N PHE A 132 16.41 -10.29 7.42
CA PHE A 132 16.10 -11.71 7.38
C PHE A 132 17.35 -12.54 7.03
N PRO A 133 17.64 -13.63 7.78
CA PRO A 133 18.75 -14.53 7.48
C PRO A 133 18.59 -15.17 6.08
N PRO A 134 19.69 -15.56 5.42
CA PRO A 134 19.69 -16.07 4.04
C PRO A 134 18.82 -17.32 3.82
N GLU A 135 18.49 -18.09 4.87
CA GLU A 135 17.54 -19.22 4.79
C GLU A 135 16.13 -18.79 4.36
N HIS A 136 15.77 -17.51 4.51
CA HIS A 136 14.46 -17.00 4.10
C HIS A 136 14.35 -16.68 2.61
N TYR A 137 15.48 -16.56 1.89
CA TYR A 137 15.49 -16.30 0.45
C TYR A 137 16.86 -16.67 -0.12
N GLN A 138 16.99 -17.89 -0.63
CA GLN A 138 18.17 -18.30 -1.38
C GLN A 138 18.11 -17.65 -2.77
N LEU A 139 18.90 -16.62 -2.99
CA LEU A 139 19.30 -16.26 -4.36
C LEU A 139 19.94 -17.52 -4.95
N HIS A 140 19.37 -18.06 -6.01
CA HIS A 140 19.78 -19.32 -6.63
C HIS A 140 21.11 -19.20 -7.39
N ASP A 141 22.15 -18.69 -6.72
CA ASP A 141 23.54 -18.75 -7.19
C ASP A 141 24.33 -19.85 -6.45
N GLU A 142 23.91 -20.29 -5.25
CA GLU A 142 24.71 -21.19 -4.38
C GLU A 142 24.20 -22.64 -4.24
N CYS A 143 23.07 -23.01 -4.85
CA CYS A 143 22.57 -24.41 -4.84
C CYS A 143 23.02 -25.25 -6.04
N CYS A 144 23.87 -24.72 -6.92
CA CYS A 144 24.21 -25.34 -8.21
C CYS A 144 25.53 -26.15 -8.19
N GLU A 145 25.64 -27.14 -7.30
CA GLU A 145 26.55 -28.27 -7.56
C GLU A 145 25.86 -29.43 -8.30
N GLU A 146 24.52 -29.48 -8.35
CA GLU A 146 23.81 -30.49 -9.15
C GLU A 146 23.04 -29.86 -10.32
N LYS A 147 23.54 -30.15 -11.53
CA LYS A 147 22.93 -29.83 -12.83
C LYS A 147 21.57 -30.53 -13.02
N LYS A 148 20.50 -30.02 -12.41
CA LYS A 148 19.13 -30.24 -12.91
C LYS A 148 18.52 -28.89 -13.29
N SER A 149 18.15 -28.80 -14.56
CA SER A 149 17.54 -27.62 -15.18
C SER A 149 16.17 -27.33 -14.55
N HIS A 150 16.13 -26.48 -13.52
CA HIS A 150 14.88 -25.99 -12.93
C HIS A 150 14.43 -24.73 -13.66
N THR A 151 13.84 -24.89 -14.85
CA THR A 151 13.15 -23.77 -15.50
C THR A 151 11.80 -23.52 -14.81
N VAL A 152 11.35 -22.26 -14.69
CA VAL A 152 9.97 -21.91 -14.23
C VAL A 152 8.93 -22.55 -15.15
N PHE A 153 9.26 -22.61 -16.43
CA PHE A 153 8.44 -23.13 -17.52
C PHE A 153 9.22 -24.24 -18.25
N GLY A 154 8.66 -25.44 -18.33
CA GLY A 154 9.27 -26.54 -19.07
C GLY A 154 8.78 -27.92 -18.61
N THR A 155 8.81 -28.91 -19.48
CA THR A 155 8.46 -30.27 -19.08
C THR A 155 9.61 -30.89 -18.30
N GLU A 156 9.36 -31.31 -17.06
CA GLU A 156 10.20 -32.33 -16.43
C GLU A 156 10.10 -33.58 -17.30
N ASN A 157 11.17 -33.92 -18.03
CA ASN A 157 11.28 -35.12 -18.89
C ASN A 157 10.35 -35.20 -20.12
N GLY A 158 10.02 -34.11 -20.79
CA GLY A 158 9.36 -34.18 -22.11
C GLY A 158 7.93 -34.74 -22.10
N LYS A 159 7.35 -34.97 -20.92
CA LYS A 159 5.95 -35.38 -20.75
C LYS A 159 5.19 -34.26 -20.07
N ILE A 160 4.11 -33.80 -20.70
CA ILE A 160 3.15 -32.90 -20.06
C ILE A 160 2.46 -33.73 -18.97
N PRO A 161 2.62 -33.43 -17.67
CA PRO A 161 1.93 -34.18 -16.63
C PRO A 161 0.42 -34.01 -16.82
N HIS A 162 -0.27 -35.12 -17.12
CA HIS A 162 -1.70 -35.13 -17.46
C HIS A 162 -2.61 -34.91 -16.23
N LYS A 163 -2.05 -34.87 -15.02
CA LYS A 163 -2.77 -34.57 -13.78
C LYS A 163 -2.14 -33.37 -13.09
N TRP A 164 -2.93 -32.32 -12.94
CA TRP A 164 -2.58 -31.17 -12.10
C TRP A 164 -2.60 -31.61 -10.64
N SER A 165 -1.64 -31.11 -9.87
CA SER A 165 -1.61 -31.36 -8.44
C SER A 165 -2.71 -30.64 -7.67
N LYS A 166 -2.98 -31.15 -6.47
CA LYS A 166 -3.94 -30.54 -5.54
C LYS A 166 -3.46 -29.13 -5.11
N GLU A 167 -2.16 -28.95 -4.98
CA GLU A 167 -1.49 -27.70 -4.63
C GLU A 167 -1.61 -26.65 -5.74
N ARG A 168 -1.45 -27.06 -7.00
CA ARG A 168 -1.71 -26.17 -8.15
C ARG A 168 -3.16 -25.74 -8.20
N LEU A 169 -4.07 -26.72 -8.08
CA LEU A 169 -5.50 -26.44 -8.16
C LEU A 169 -5.97 -25.54 -7.01
N SER A 170 -5.43 -25.71 -5.80
CA SER A 170 -5.77 -24.85 -4.66
C SER A 170 -5.29 -23.41 -4.84
N ILE A 171 -4.05 -23.20 -5.32
CA ILE A 171 -3.53 -21.85 -5.60
C ILE A 171 -4.38 -21.20 -6.71
N MET A 172 -4.63 -21.91 -7.81
CA MET A 172 -5.42 -21.38 -8.92
C MET A 172 -6.86 -21.07 -8.52
N ALA A 173 -7.50 -21.94 -7.72
CA ALA A 173 -8.84 -21.68 -7.19
C ALA A 173 -8.85 -20.44 -6.27
N GLY A 174 -7.86 -20.30 -5.39
CA GLY A 174 -7.74 -19.12 -4.53
C GLY A 174 -7.58 -17.82 -5.33
N ILE A 175 -6.72 -17.82 -6.35
CA ILE A 175 -6.53 -16.66 -7.23
C ILE A 175 -7.81 -16.37 -8.03
N ALA A 176 -8.50 -17.39 -8.55
CA ALA A 176 -9.75 -17.20 -9.29
C ALA A 176 -10.87 -16.64 -8.41
N VAL A 177 -11.00 -17.12 -7.17
CA VAL A 177 -11.95 -16.57 -6.19
C VAL A 177 -11.61 -15.12 -5.86
N PHE A 178 -10.33 -14.79 -5.70
CA PHE A 178 -9.89 -13.41 -5.45
C PHE A 178 -10.23 -12.49 -6.64
N ILE A 179 -9.96 -12.92 -7.87
CA ILE A 179 -10.33 -12.17 -9.08
C ILE A 179 -11.84 -11.92 -9.12
N PHE A 180 -12.64 -12.96 -8.87
CA PHE A 180 -14.09 -12.82 -8.82
C PHE A 180 -14.50 -11.81 -7.74
N ALA A 181 -13.95 -11.93 -6.53
CA ALA A 181 -14.30 -11.05 -5.43
C ALA A 181 -13.97 -9.56 -5.72
N VAL A 182 -12.84 -9.29 -6.38
CA VAL A 182 -12.42 -7.93 -6.77
C VAL A 182 -13.25 -7.39 -7.94
N VAL A 183 -13.49 -8.20 -8.99
CA VAL A 183 -14.24 -7.75 -10.18
C VAL A 183 -15.70 -7.45 -9.86
N PHE A 184 -16.29 -8.20 -8.93
CA PHE A 184 -17.68 -8.03 -8.52
C PHE A 184 -17.86 -7.06 -7.33
N GLY A 185 -16.79 -6.39 -6.86
CA GLY A 185 -16.87 -5.43 -5.76
C GLY A 185 -17.27 -6.06 -4.41
N LEU A 186 -17.15 -7.38 -4.24
CA LEU A 186 -17.53 -8.07 -3.00
C LEU A 186 -16.64 -7.70 -1.81
N LEU A 187 -15.44 -7.19 -2.11
CA LEU A 187 -14.43 -6.73 -1.15
C LEU A 187 -14.25 -5.20 -1.15
N GLU A 188 -15.09 -4.48 -1.90
CA GLU A 188 -15.12 -3.02 -1.90
C GLU A 188 -15.73 -2.56 -0.56
N HIS A 189 -15.05 -1.62 0.07
CA HIS A 189 -15.53 -0.97 1.29
C HIS A 189 -15.85 0.46 0.94
N GLU A 190 -17.02 0.92 1.37
CA GLU A 190 -17.28 2.35 1.41
C GLU A 190 -16.27 2.95 2.39
N HIS A 191 -15.32 3.72 1.88
CA HIS A 191 -14.58 4.65 2.71
C HIS A 191 -15.62 5.58 3.34
N SER A 192 -15.88 5.38 4.62
CA SER A 192 -16.76 6.19 5.44
C SER A 192 -16.25 7.63 5.46
N GLY A 193 -16.58 8.39 4.42
CA GLY A 193 -16.73 9.83 4.55
C GLY A 193 -17.89 10.05 5.49
N ALA A 194 -17.68 10.93 6.46
CA ALA A 194 -18.66 11.34 7.44
C ALA A 194 -20.05 11.45 6.81
N GLU A 195 -21.02 10.84 7.49
CA GLU A 195 -22.44 11.04 7.27
C GLU A 195 -22.68 12.55 7.13
N HIS A 196 -23.12 13.00 5.95
CA HIS A 196 -23.76 14.30 5.82
C HIS A 196 -25.11 14.20 6.53
N GLU A 197 -25.10 14.26 7.87
CA GLU A 197 -26.26 14.70 8.61
C GLU A 197 -26.49 16.18 8.26
N THR A 198 -27.45 16.41 7.39
CA THR A 198 -28.06 17.71 7.13
C THR A 198 -28.74 18.20 8.40
N HIS A 199 -27.98 18.80 9.30
CA HIS A 199 -28.54 19.68 10.32
C HIS A 199 -28.64 21.10 9.77
N GLY A 200 -29.87 21.45 9.42
CA GLY A 200 -30.24 22.78 8.93
C GLY A 200 -29.79 23.86 9.89
N THR A 201 -28.95 24.76 9.39
CA THR A 201 -28.78 26.09 9.95
C THR A 201 -29.11 27.05 8.81
N GLU A 202 -30.25 27.75 8.95
CA GLU A 202 -30.69 28.80 8.03
C GLU A 202 -29.57 29.84 7.89
N ILE A 203 -29.03 29.98 6.67
CA ILE A 203 -28.37 31.21 6.26
C ILE A 203 -29.21 31.79 5.13
N THR A 204 -29.94 32.83 5.49
CA THR A 204 -30.76 33.66 4.60
C THR A 204 -29.85 34.38 3.61
N TYR A 205 -29.91 34.00 2.33
CA TYR A 205 -29.45 34.84 1.24
C TYR A 205 -30.67 35.40 0.50
N ILE A 206 -30.74 36.73 0.48
CA ILE A 206 -31.63 37.51 -0.36
C ILE A 206 -31.11 37.39 -1.78
N GLU A 207 -31.88 36.84 -2.71
CA GLU A 207 -31.69 37.16 -4.12
C GLU A 207 -32.98 37.05 -4.94
N GLN A 208 -33.08 38.02 -5.84
CA GLN A 208 -34.21 38.48 -6.62
C GLN A 208 -34.46 37.56 -7.82
N ASP A 209 -35.74 37.39 -8.18
CA ASP A 209 -36.22 36.69 -9.38
C ASP A 209 -35.49 37.12 -10.66
N THR A 210 -35.19 36.18 -11.57
CA THR A 210 -35.86 36.09 -12.90
C THR A 210 -35.34 34.94 -13.79
N HIS A 211 -36.30 34.12 -14.23
CA HIS A 211 -36.44 33.36 -15.50
C HIS A 211 -35.44 32.28 -15.95
N ALA A 212 -35.95 31.04 -15.80
CA ALA A 212 -35.97 29.92 -16.75
C ALA A 212 -35.19 30.04 -18.07
N ASP A 213 -34.25 29.10 -18.25
CA ASP A 213 -34.06 28.38 -19.52
C ASP A 213 -33.60 26.95 -19.21
N GLU A 214 -34.40 25.98 -19.62
CA GLU A 214 -34.06 24.55 -19.60
C GLU A 214 -33.05 24.28 -20.72
N ILE A 215 -31.82 23.89 -20.37
CA ILE A 215 -30.87 23.33 -21.32
C ILE A 215 -30.73 21.84 -21.03
N HIS A 216 -31.39 21.05 -21.87
CA HIS A 216 -31.14 19.62 -22.03
C HIS A 216 -29.67 19.42 -22.46
N ALA A 217 -28.86 18.88 -21.56
CA ALA A 217 -27.51 18.43 -21.88
C ALA A 217 -27.58 17.04 -22.54
N ASP A 218 -27.44 17.09 -23.86
CA ASP A 218 -27.25 16.04 -24.84
C ASP A 218 -26.33 14.88 -24.39
N GLU A 219 -26.77 13.65 -24.68
CA GLU A 219 -26.00 12.42 -24.59
C GLU A 219 -24.87 12.45 -25.63
N GLY A 220 -23.73 13.05 -25.28
CA GLY A 220 -22.59 13.22 -26.17
C GLY A 220 -21.30 12.63 -25.61
N LEU A 221 -21.05 11.33 -25.89
CA LEU A 221 -19.76 10.73 -26.22
C LEU A 221 -18.48 11.45 -25.70
N ASN A 222 -18.27 11.51 -24.39
CA ASN A 222 -16.95 11.63 -23.77
C ASN A 222 -17.05 11.06 -22.35
N ALA A 223 -17.04 9.73 -22.25
CA ALA A 223 -16.75 9.08 -20.98
C ALA A 223 -15.37 9.57 -20.53
N LYS A 224 -15.36 10.55 -19.64
CA LYS A 224 -14.17 11.07 -18.98
C LYS A 224 -13.54 9.86 -18.29
N PHE A 225 -12.46 9.33 -18.88
CA PHE A 225 -11.69 8.24 -18.30
C PHE A 225 -11.16 8.73 -16.96
N ASP A 226 -11.90 8.45 -15.88
CA ASP A 226 -11.46 8.77 -14.55
C ASP A 226 -10.53 7.64 -14.09
N ILE A 227 -9.27 7.71 -14.51
CA ILE A 227 -8.22 6.68 -14.33
C ILE A 227 -8.00 6.35 -12.83
N PHE A 228 -8.57 7.14 -11.93
CA PHE A 228 -8.42 7.05 -10.48
C PHE A 228 -9.67 6.54 -9.75
N SER A 229 -10.70 6.04 -10.45
CA SER A 229 -11.85 5.44 -9.76
C SER A 229 -11.49 4.07 -9.15
N GLU A 230 -12.14 3.71 -8.04
CA GLU A 230 -11.96 2.42 -7.36
C GLU A 230 -12.09 1.23 -8.31
N ARG A 231 -12.98 1.36 -9.30
CA ARG A 231 -13.16 0.37 -10.37
C ARG A 231 -11.92 0.16 -11.23
N TRP A 232 -11.14 1.20 -11.55
CA TRP A 232 -9.89 1.05 -12.32
C TRP A 232 -8.83 0.32 -11.52
N ILE A 233 -8.73 0.61 -10.23
CA ILE A 233 -7.80 -0.07 -9.31
C ILE A 233 -8.17 -1.55 -9.22
N ASN A 234 -9.45 -1.85 -9.02
CA ASN A 234 -9.96 -3.22 -9.01
C ASN A 234 -9.66 -3.95 -10.33
N LEU A 235 -9.76 -3.27 -11.48
CA LEU A 235 -9.35 -3.83 -12.77
C LEU A 235 -7.85 -4.09 -12.88
N ILE A 236 -7.00 -3.20 -12.35
CA ILE A 236 -5.55 -3.42 -12.28
C ILE A 236 -5.26 -4.66 -11.42
N PHE A 237 -5.93 -4.80 -10.27
CA PHE A 237 -5.73 -5.93 -9.35
C PHE A 237 -6.17 -7.24 -10.00
N ALA A 238 -7.33 -7.22 -10.67
CA ALA A 238 -7.81 -8.34 -11.45
C ALA A 238 -6.82 -8.69 -12.57
N GLY A 239 -6.24 -7.70 -13.26
CA GLY A 239 -5.23 -7.89 -14.30
C GLY A 239 -3.94 -8.55 -13.80
N VAL A 240 -3.36 -8.06 -12.70
CA VAL A 240 -2.16 -8.64 -12.07
C VAL A 240 -2.45 -10.05 -11.53
N SER A 241 -3.63 -10.25 -10.95
CA SER A 241 -4.07 -11.56 -10.46
C SER A 241 -4.28 -12.54 -11.61
N LEU A 242 -4.85 -12.10 -12.73
CA LEU A 242 -5.03 -12.89 -13.94
C LEU A 242 -3.69 -13.29 -14.55
N LEU A 243 -2.73 -12.36 -14.62
CA LEU A 243 -1.36 -12.67 -15.03
C LEU A 243 -0.77 -13.77 -14.14
N THR A 244 -0.88 -13.63 -12.82
CA THR A 244 -0.38 -14.60 -11.84
C THR A 244 -1.07 -15.97 -11.99
N LEU A 245 -2.37 -15.98 -12.28
CA LEU A 245 -3.14 -17.19 -12.56
C LEU A 245 -2.60 -17.90 -13.82
N ILE A 246 -2.36 -17.16 -14.90
CA ILE A 246 -1.83 -17.69 -16.17
C ILE A 246 -0.42 -18.26 -15.97
N LEU A 247 0.45 -17.54 -15.24
CA LEU A 247 1.79 -18.02 -14.91
C LEU A 247 1.72 -19.32 -14.10
N THR A 248 0.81 -19.38 -13.10
CA THR A 248 0.57 -20.57 -12.27
C THR A 248 0.01 -21.75 -13.08
N ALA A 249 -0.84 -21.50 -14.06
CA ALA A 249 -1.34 -22.52 -14.98
C ALA A 249 -0.24 -23.09 -15.90
N ARG A 250 0.84 -22.33 -16.15
CA ARG A 250 1.95 -22.74 -17.02
C ARG A 250 3.20 -23.25 -16.31
N ALA A 251 3.34 -22.95 -15.01
CA ALA A 251 4.54 -23.28 -14.26
C ALA A 251 4.76 -24.79 -14.03
N ASN A 252 5.98 -25.14 -13.63
CA ASN A 252 6.36 -26.53 -13.39
C ASN A 252 5.89 -27.05 -12.02
N GLU A 253 5.64 -28.34 -11.92
CA GLU A 253 5.07 -28.95 -10.71
C GLU A 253 5.99 -28.82 -9.48
N HIS A 254 7.30 -29.03 -9.68
CA HIS A 254 8.30 -28.79 -8.65
C HIS A 254 8.25 -27.34 -8.12
N PHE A 255 8.14 -26.37 -9.03
CA PHE A 255 8.05 -24.96 -8.69
C PHE A 255 6.77 -24.63 -7.91
N ILE A 256 5.62 -25.20 -8.31
CA ILE A 256 4.37 -25.03 -7.56
C ILE A 256 4.48 -25.58 -6.13
N ARG A 257 5.03 -26.78 -5.95
CA ARG A 257 5.08 -27.44 -4.64
C ARG A 257 6.11 -26.83 -3.70
N GLU A 258 7.35 -26.69 -4.16
CA GLU A 258 8.43 -26.26 -3.29
C GLU A 258 8.44 -24.74 -3.09
N HIS A 259 8.29 -23.97 -4.16
CA HIS A 259 8.40 -22.51 -4.08
C HIS A 259 7.07 -21.84 -3.76
N LEU A 260 6.00 -22.14 -4.49
CA LEU A 260 4.74 -21.45 -4.23
C LEU A 260 4.06 -21.97 -2.97
N TRP A 261 3.89 -23.28 -2.87
CA TRP A 261 3.09 -23.85 -1.78
C TRP A 261 3.85 -23.91 -0.44
N ASN A 262 5.00 -24.58 -0.40
CA ASN A 262 5.75 -24.76 0.84
C ASN A 262 6.41 -23.46 1.32
N HIS A 263 7.01 -22.70 0.41
CA HIS A 263 7.73 -21.48 0.76
C HIS A 263 6.82 -20.25 0.87
N VAL A 264 5.93 -19.97 -0.09
CA VAL A 264 5.07 -18.76 -0.05
C VAL A 264 3.77 -18.99 0.73
N ILE A 265 2.87 -19.87 0.26
CA ILE A 265 1.52 -20.02 0.83
C ILE A 265 1.56 -20.51 2.28
N ARG A 266 2.24 -21.62 2.57
CA ARG A 266 2.22 -22.23 3.92
C ARG A 266 2.87 -21.36 4.99
N LYS A 267 3.87 -20.57 4.61
CA LYS A 267 4.68 -19.77 5.52
C LYS A 267 4.03 -18.41 5.80
N HIS A 268 3.57 -17.72 4.76
CA HIS A 268 3.17 -16.31 4.87
C HIS A 268 1.67 -16.13 5.04
N PHE A 269 0.83 -16.94 4.36
CA PHE A 269 -0.62 -16.72 4.31
C PHE A 269 -1.27 -16.61 5.70
N LYS A 270 -0.99 -17.58 6.58
CA LYS A 270 -1.59 -17.61 7.92
C LYS A 270 -1.15 -16.44 8.79
N SER A 271 0.14 -16.10 8.73
CA SER A 271 0.70 -15.00 9.53
C SER A 271 0.10 -13.66 9.09
N ILE A 272 0.14 -13.38 7.78
CA ILE A 272 -0.37 -12.13 7.21
C ILE A 272 -1.86 -11.99 7.48
N PHE A 273 -2.65 -13.04 7.24
CA PHE A 273 -4.10 -12.98 7.44
C PHE A 273 -4.47 -12.71 8.90
N LEU A 274 -3.90 -13.48 9.84
CA LEU A 274 -4.25 -13.37 11.26
C LEU A 274 -3.76 -12.05 11.88
N TRP A 275 -2.54 -11.61 11.55
CA TRP A 275 -2.04 -10.33 12.04
C TRP A 275 -2.79 -9.14 11.44
N THR A 276 -3.11 -9.17 10.15
CA THR A 276 -3.88 -8.10 9.50
C THR A 276 -5.28 -8.02 10.08
N THR A 277 -5.96 -9.15 10.25
CA THR A 277 -7.30 -9.20 10.88
C THR A 277 -7.26 -8.73 12.32
N GLY A 278 -6.29 -9.20 13.11
CA GLY A 278 -6.13 -8.78 14.50
C GLY A 278 -5.84 -7.28 14.63
N ALA A 279 -4.94 -6.75 13.81
CA ALA A 279 -4.60 -5.33 13.80
C ALA A 279 -5.80 -4.48 13.41
N LEU A 280 -6.50 -4.81 12.30
CA LEU A 280 -7.68 -4.08 11.86
C LEU A 280 -8.83 -4.12 12.88
N LEU A 281 -9.07 -5.27 13.52
CA LEU A 281 -10.08 -5.34 14.59
C LEU A 281 -9.76 -4.42 15.75
N VAL A 282 -8.51 -4.40 16.21
CA VAL A 282 -8.07 -3.52 17.30
C VAL A 282 -8.20 -2.05 16.90
N ILE A 283 -7.82 -1.72 15.67
CA ILE A 283 -7.85 -0.35 15.17
C ILE A 283 -9.29 0.12 14.97
N HIS A 284 -10.12 -0.62 14.24
CA HIS A 284 -11.54 -0.27 14.02
C HIS A 284 -12.30 -0.16 15.35
N PHE A 285 -12.03 -1.06 16.30
CA PHE A 285 -12.61 -0.98 17.64
C PHE A 285 -12.05 0.20 18.45
N GLY A 286 -10.81 0.61 18.21
CA GLY A 286 -10.19 1.74 18.90
C GLY A 286 -10.75 3.09 18.44
N ILE A 287 -10.94 3.27 17.13
CA ILE A 287 -11.38 4.54 16.55
C ILE A 287 -12.76 4.98 17.04
N GLN A 288 -13.67 4.05 17.33
CA GLN A 288 -15.01 4.40 17.83
C GLN A 288 -14.97 5.12 19.21
N TYR A 289 -13.86 5.04 19.94
CA TYR A 289 -13.66 5.71 21.22
C TYR A 289 -12.71 6.92 21.14
N LEU A 290 -12.12 7.16 19.97
CA LEU A 290 -11.18 8.25 19.74
C LEU A 290 -11.89 9.40 19.04
N ASP A 291 -12.29 10.39 19.82
CA ASP A 291 -12.79 11.66 19.29
C ASP A 291 -11.58 12.55 18.93
N ILE A 292 -11.02 12.29 17.75
CA ILE A 292 -9.83 13.01 17.25
C ILE A 292 -10.15 14.51 17.06
N GLU A 293 -11.39 14.84 16.66
CA GLU A 293 -11.80 16.20 16.35
C GLU A 293 -11.73 17.11 17.59
N SER A 294 -12.20 16.64 18.75
CA SER A 294 -12.10 17.42 19.98
C SER A 294 -10.67 17.55 20.53
N TRP A 295 -9.74 16.71 20.06
CA TRP A 295 -8.33 16.78 20.46
C TRP A 295 -7.52 17.79 19.64
N VAL A 296 -8.08 18.22 18.50
CA VAL A 296 -7.51 19.27 17.66
C VAL A 296 -7.81 20.63 18.29
N LYS A 297 -6.82 21.19 19.01
CA LYS A 297 -6.90 22.53 19.64
C LYS A 297 -6.42 23.63 18.68
N GLU A 298 -6.72 24.89 18.98
CA GLU A 298 -6.26 26.11 18.25
C GLU A 298 -4.72 26.25 18.09
N ASN A 299 -3.91 25.38 18.72
CA ASN A 299 -2.46 25.45 18.66
C ASN A 299 -1.89 24.50 17.61
N VAL A 300 -1.33 25.07 16.56
CA VAL A 300 -0.75 24.33 15.43
C VAL A 300 0.37 23.37 15.85
N MET A 301 1.20 23.71 16.83
CA MET A 301 2.26 22.79 17.29
C MET A 301 1.71 21.54 17.94
N TRP A 302 0.62 21.68 18.70
CA TRP A 302 -0.09 20.54 19.25
C TRP A 302 -0.74 19.70 18.15
N MET A 303 -1.29 20.34 17.11
CA MET A 303 -1.84 19.63 15.95
C MET A 303 -0.76 18.85 15.19
N ILE A 304 0.43 19.41 14.98
CA ILE A 304 1.55 18.69 14.34
C ILE A 304 1.96 17.48 15.18
N LEU A 305 2.08 17.63 16.50
CA LEU A 305 2.41 16.52 17.38
C LEU A 305 1.33 15.43 17.34
N LEU A 306 0.06 15.81 17.41
CA LEU A 306 -1.07 14.89 17.32
C LEU A 306 -1.08 14.15 15.98
N ALA A 307 -0.89 14.88 14.88
CA ALA A 307 -0.78 14.36 13.52
C ALA A 307 0.26 13.26 13.38
N VAL A 308 1.48 13.49 13.87
CA VAL A 308 2.54 12.48 13.74
C VAL A 308 2.32 11.29 14.67
N LEU A 309 1.75 11.50 15.87
CA LEU A 309 1.44 10.41 16.79
C LEU A 309 0.32 9.53 16.26
N ILE A 310 -0.73 10.13 15.71
CA ILE A 310 -1.83 9.42 15.06
C ILE A 310 -1.34 8.65 13.83
N GLY A 311 -0.40 9.23 13.07
CA GLY A 311 0.26 8.56 11.94
C GLY A 311 1.01 7.27 12.31
N PHE A 312 1.21 6.97 13.60
CA PHE A 312 1.70 5.66 14.03
C PHE A 312 0.72 4.52 13.76
N ILE A 313 -0.58 4.82 13.71
CA ILE A 313 -1.63 3.83 13.45
C ILE A 313 -1.56 3.43 11.97
N PRO A 314 -1.33 2.15 11.64
CA PRO A 314 -1.18 1.68 10.26
C PRO A 314 -2.54 1.49 9.56
N GLU A 315 -3.26 2.59 9.37
CA GLU A 315 -4.58 2.64 8.72
C GLU A 315 -4.78 4.02 8.09
N SER A 316 -5.49 4.09 6.96
CA SER A 316 -5.72 5.35 6.24
C SER A 316 -6.69 6.31 6.96
N GLY A 317 -7.62 5.78 7.77
CA GLY A 317 -8.74 6.52 8.38
C GLY A 317 -8.33 7.72 9.25
N PRO A 318 -7.46 7.54 10.26
CA PRO A 318 -7.09 8.64 11.15
C PRO A 318 -6.44 9.86 10.46
N HIS A 319 -5.78 9.67 9.31
CA HIS A 319 -5.22 10.78 8.53
C HIS A 319 -6.23 11.50 7.67
N MET A 320 -7.30 10.84 7.23
CA MET A 320 -8.41 11.50 6.53
C MET A 320 -8.99 12.66 7.35
N VAL A 321 -8.97 12.56 8.68
CA VAL A 321 -9.37 13.66 9.58
C VAL A 321 -8.54 14.93 9.29
N PHE A 322 -7.22 14.82 9.18
CA PHE A 322 -6.36 15.98 8.90
C PHE A 322 -6.54 16.52 7.48
N ILE A 323 -6.84 15.66 6.52
CA ILE A 323 -7.14 16.07 5.14
C ILE A 323 -8.45 16.87 5.10
N THR A 324 -9.50 16.36 5.73
CA THR A 324 -10.80 17.03 5.80
C THR A 324 -10.69 18.36 6.51
N LEU A 325 -9.97 18.42 7.63
CA LEU A 325 -9.72 19.67 8.35
C LEU A 325 -8.90 20.68 7.53
N PHE A 326 -7.93 20.20 6.74
CA PHE A 326 -7.18 21.05 5.81
C PHE A 326 -8.06 21.60 4.69
N ILE A 327 -8.90 20.74 4.08
CA ILE A 327 -9.87 21.15 3.04
C ILE A 327 -10.86 22.18 3.60
N GLY A 328 -11.31 22.01 4.85
CA GLY A 328 -12.15 22.95 5.56
C GLY A 328 -11.46 24.24 6.01
N GLY A 329 -10.13 24.35 5.84
CA GLY A 329 -9.34 25.51 6.22
C GLY A 329 -9.03 25.64 7.73
N PHE A 330 -9.33 24.61 8.52
CA PHE A 330 -9.07 24.58 9.97
C PHE A 330 -7.61 24.29 10.30
N VAL A 331 -6.91 23.59 9.41
CA VAL A 331 -5.55 23.08 9.63
C VAL A 331 -4.62 23.59 8.52
N PRO A 332 -3.41 24.10 8.85
CA PRO A 332 -2.46 24.60 7.86
C PRO A 332 -1.71 23.47 7.13
N PHE A 333 -1.01 23.84 6.04
CA PHE A 333 -0.29 22.86 5.21
C PHE A 333 0.81 22.14 6.00
N SER A 334 1.44 22.80 6.98
CA SER A 334 2.44 22.17 7.85
C SER A 334 1.94 20.91 8.56
N VAL A 335 0.68 20.91 9.02
CA VAL A 335 0.09 19.76 9.74
C VAL A 335 -0.29 18.66 8.76
N LEU A 336 -0.86 19.01 7.60
CA LEU A 336 -1.14 18.05 6.53
C LEU A 336 0.16 17.35 6.09
N LEU A 337 1.23 18.11 5.84
CA LEU A 337 2.50 17.54 5.45
C LEU A 337 3.09 16.64 6.55
N ALA A 338 3.03 17.07 7.81
CA ALA A 338 3.52 16.28 8.93
C ALA A 338 2.77 14.95 9.08
N SER A 339 1.44 14.98 8.96
CA SER A 339 0.61 13.76 9.02
C SER A 339 0.87 12.85 7.82
N SER A 340 1.02 13.39 6.61
CA SER A 340 1.32 12.59 5.41
C SER A 340 2.70 11.95 5.44
N ILE A 341 3.70 12.59 6.06
CA ILE A 341 5.03 11.96 6.25
C ILE A 341 4.95 10.80 7.26
N ALA A 342 4.13 10.96 8.31
CA ALA A 342 4.02 9.98 9.39
C ALA A 342 3.20 8.73 9.01
N GLN A 343 2.24 8.89 8.11
CA GLN A 343 1.33 7.83 7.68
C GLN A 343 1.86 7.03 6.47
N ASP A 344 1.50 5.77 6.40
CA ASP A 344 1.79 4.79 5.34
C ASP A 344 0.55 3.95 4.95
N GLY A 345 -0.62 4.25 5.52
CA GLY A 345 -1.88 3.53 5.33
C GLY A 345 -1.80 2.06 5.72
N HIS A 346 -2.59 1.22 5.04
CA HIS A 346 -2.61 -0.24 5.28
C HIS A 346 -1.31 -0.96 4.90
N THR A 347 -0.42 -0.29 4.14
CA THR A 347 0.84 -0.85 3.64
C THR A 347 1.73 -1.41 4.76
N ALA A 348 1.68 -0.82 5.96
CA ALA A 348 2.55 -1.24 7.05
C ALA A 348 2.04 -2.49 7.79
N LEU A 349 0.81 -2.96 7.56
CA LEU A 349 0.25 -4.14 8.22
C LEU A 349 1.00 -5.44 7.87
N PRO A 350 1.28 -5.75 6.59
CA PRO A 350 2.11 -6.91 6.25
C PRO A 350 3.54 -6.79 6.78
N LEU A 351 4.10 -5.58 6.83
CA LEU A 351 5.42 -5.35 7.41
C LEU A 351 5.42 -5.64 8.92
N LEU A 352 4.35 -5.28 9.63
CA LEU A 352 4.19 -5.59 11.06
C LEU A 352 4.13 -7.11 11.30
N ALA A 353 3.45 -7.85 10.40
CA ALA A 353 3.35 -9.30 10.46
C ALA A 353 4.71 -10.00 10.20
N GLU A 354 5.51 -9.49 9.26
CA GLU A 354 6.78 -10.11 8.85
C GLU A 354 7.99 -9.62 9.68
N SER A 355 8.06 -8.33 10.02
CA SER A 355 9.18 -7.73 10.78
C SER A 355 8.74 -6.55 11.66
N LYS A 356 8.30 -6.87 12.87
CA LYS A 356 7.99 -5.89 13.92
C LYS A 356 9.11 -4.88 14.15
N LYS A 357 10.37 -5.33 14.15
CA LYS A 357 11.52 -4.45 14.32
C LYS A 357 11.59 -3.41 13.20
N SER A 358 11.51 -3.84 11.95
CA SER A 358 11.55 -2.93 10.79
C SER A 358 10.36 -1.97 10.81
N PHE A 359 9.17 -2.46 11.16
CA PHE A 359 7.97 -1.65 11.31
C PHE A 359 8.17 -0.51 12.32
N PHE A 360 8.52 -0.82 13.57
CA PHE A 360 8.65 0.20 14.61
C PHE A 360 9.78 1.19 14.31
N MET A 361 10.89 0.72 13.72
CA MET A 361 12.00 1.60 13.35
C MET A 361 11.62 2.55 12.21
N ALA A 362 10.94 2.06 11.17
CA ALA A 362 10.52 2.90 10.06
C ALA A 362 9.48 3.94 10.52
N LYS A 363 8.47 3.52 11.30
CA LYS A 363 7.49 4.43 11.91
C LYS A 363 8.14 5.51 12.77
N ALA A 364 9.09 5.13 13.63
CA ALA A 364 9.79 6.11 14.46
C ALA A 364 10.55 7.16 13.62
N ILE A 365 11.19 6.74 12.53
CA ILE A 365 11.86 7.65 11.60
C ILE A 365 10.85 8.61 10.95
N ASN A 366 9.74 8.08 10.44
CA ASN A 366 8.69 8.89 9.80
C ASN A 366 8.08 9.91 10.78
N ILE A 367 7.80 9.51 12.02
CA ILE A 367 7.26 10.41 13.06
C ILE A 367 8.23 11.54 13.38
N VAL A 368 9.51 11.22 13.58
CA VAL A 368 10.53 12.23 13.88
C VAL A 368 10.69 13.19 12.68
N LEU A 369 10.75 12.66 11.46
CA LEU A 369 10.85 13.48 10.26
C LEU A 369 9.62 14.36 10.05
N GLY A 370 8.42 13.79 10.19
CA GLY A 370 7.15 14.53 10.08
C GLY A 370 7.06 15.64 11.11
N PHE A 371 7.51 15.40 12.34
CA PHE A 371 7.50 16.40 13.41
C PHE A 371 8.48 17.54 13.12
N VAL A 372 9.72 17.22 12.77
CA VAL A 372 10.78 18.20 12.49
C VAL A 372 10.45 19.02 11.25
N ILE A 373 10.03 18.37 10.16
CA ILE A 373 9.67 19.05 8.90
C ILE A 373 8.40 19.86 9.07
N GLY A 374 7.38 19.31 9.74
CA GLY A 374 6.14 20.02 10.04
C GLY A 374 6.39 21.32 10.79
N ILE A 375 7.16 21.27 11.89
CA ILE A 375 7.52 22.47 12.64
C ILE A 375 8.30 23.45 11.77
N GLY A 376 9.29 22.96 11.00
CA GLY A 376 10.08 23.81 10.12
C GLY A 376 9.24 24.56 9.09
N VAL A 377 8.27 23.88 8.48
CA VAL A 377 7.34 24.48 7.51
C VAL A 377 6.40 25.48 8.17
N HIS A 378 5.88 25.16 9.37
CA HIS A 378 5.06 26.09 10.12
C HIS A 378 5.81 27.37 10.50
N LEU A 379 7.04 27.25 10.99
CA LEU A 379 7.88 28.40 11.34
C LEU A 379 8.26 29.25 10.11
N ALA A 380 8.27 28.64 8.92
CA ALA A 380 8.44 29.36 7.66
C ALA A 380 7.14 30.07 7.18
N GLY A 381 6.03 29.89 7.90
CA GLY A 381 4.75 30.57 7.63
C GLY A 381 3.81 29.81 6.69
N PHE A 382 4.00 28.50 6.52
CA PHE A 382 3.20 27.65 5.62
C PHE A 382 2.37 26.60 6.36
#